data_AF-A0A2Y9KA24-F1
#
_entry.id   AF-A0A2Y9KA24-F1
#
_cell.length_a   1.000
_cell.length_b   1.000
_cell.length_c   1.000
_cell.angle_alpha   90.00
_cell.angle_beta   90.00
_cell.angle_gamma   90.00
#
_symmetry.space_group_name_H-M   'P 1'
#
loop_
_entity.id
_entity.type
_entity.pdbx_description
1 polymer ?
#
loop_
_entity_poly.entity_id
_entity_poly.type
_entity_poly.pdbx_seq_one_letter_code
_entity_poly.pdbx_strand_id
1 'polypeptide(L)'
;MSQGCCRGWRVRISESSGREQATGYQTGGRWLQKWQQEMRESPLNRDTGVTNGGKTTLAKKLQKHLPNCSVISQDDFFKPQSEIETDTNGFLQYDVLEALNMEEMMSAISRWMESPRHSPVSTDSRSTEEIPILIIEGFLLFNYKPLDALWNRSYFLTIPYEECKRRRSTRVYEPPDVPGYFDGHVWPMYLKHRQEIENIMWEIIYLDGTKSEEDLFSQVYEELKQELAKQKYLQVTT
;
A
#
# COMPACT_ATOMS: atom_id res chain seq x y z
N MET A 1 16.64 -29.05 -1.80
CA MET A 1 17.00 -27.84 -1.05
C MET A 1 15.71 -27.19 -0.60
N SER A 2 15.30 -27.39 0.65
CA SER A 2 14.10 -26.76 1.20
C SER A 2 14.35 -25.26 1.33
N GLN A 3 13.55 -24.44 0.64
CA GLN A 3 13.46 -23.02 0.97
C GLN A 3 12.99 -22.94 2.42
N GLY A 4 13.86 -22.47 3.32
CA GLY A 4 13.49 -22.19 4.70
C GLY A 4 12.35 -21.18 4.68
N CYS A 5 11.17 -21.57 5.12
CA CYS A 5 10.03 -20.68 5.28
C CYS A 5 10.47 -19.52 6.18
N CYS A 6 10.61 -18.32 5.62
CA CYS A 6 10.95 -17.13 6.39
C CYS A 6 9.84 -16.89 7.44
N ARG A 7 10.15 -17.13 8.72
CA ARG A 7 9.17 -17.15 9.82
C ARG A 7 8.56 -15.78 10.14
N GLY A 8 9.15 -14.67 9.66
CA GLY A 8 8.56 -13.34 9.81
C GLY A 8 7.20 -13.24 9.13
N TRP A 9 6.31 -12.38 9.60
CA TRP A 9 5.00 -12.13 9.02
C TRP A 9 4.99 -10.77 8.34
N ARG A 10 4.63 -10.73 7.05
CA ARG A 10 4.66 -9.50 6.24
C ARG A 10 3.23 -9.03 6.02
N VAL A 11 2.94 -7.88 6.59
CA VAL A 11 1.68 -7.16 6.44
C VAL A 11 1.89 -6.02 5.49
N ARG A 12 0.90 -5.83 4.64
CA ARG A 12 0.89 -4.75 3.69
C ARG A 12 -0.28 -3.82 3.95
N ILE A 13 -0.02 -2.52 3.95
CA ILE A 13 -1.05 -1.49 4.02
C ILE A 13 -0.91 -0.58 2.82
N SER A 14 -1.83 -0.69 1.87
CA SER A 14 -1.83 0.11 0.65
C SER A 14 -3.10 0.91 0.49
N GLU A 15 -3.12 1.76 -0.53
CA GLU A 15 -4.29 2.54 -0.93
C GLU A 15 -4.37 2.65 -2.48
N SER A 16 -5.60 2.74 -2.98
CA SER A 16 -6.19 2.55 -4.34
C SER A 16 -7.73 2.43 -4.10
N SER A 17 -8.60 2.26 -5.10
CA SER A 17 -10.06 2.42 -4.88
C SER A 17 -10.81 1.11 -4.85
N GLY A 18 -11.84 1.06 -4.00
CA GLY A 18 -12.82 -0.02 -3.92
C GLY A 18 -13.94 0.20 -4.92
N ARG A 19 -14.34 -0.84 -5.65
CA ARG A 19 -15.44 -0.80 -6.63
C ARG A 19 -16.66 -1.48 -6.04
N GLU A 20 -17.83 -0.89 -6.26
CA GLU A 20 -19.07 -1.66 -6.41
C GLU A 20 -19.29 -1.92 -7.93
N GLN A 21 -19.64 -3.16 -8.27
CA GLN A 21 -19.51 -3.78 -9.60
C GLN A 21 -20.11 -2.97 -10.77
N ALA A 22 -19.40 -2.92 -11.92
CA ALA A 22 -20.03 -2.80 -13.25
C ALA A 22 -19.11 -3.29 -14.38
N THR A 23 -19.64 -4.13 -15.26
CA THR A 23 -18.98 -4.83 -16.37
C THR A 23 -18.50 -3.94 -17.53
N GLY A 24 -17.36 -4.28 -18.16
CA GLY A 24 -17.22 -4.19 -19.64
C GLY A 24 -16.14 -3.27 -20.27
N TYR A 25 -15.18 -3.91 -20.96
CA TYR A 25 -14.54 -3.61 -22.27
C TYR A 25 -13.37 -2.60 -22.51
N GLN A 26 -12.25 -3.22 -22.96
CA GLN A 26 -11.38 -3.03 -24.17
C GLN A 26 -10.60 -1.74 -24.53
N THR A 27 -9.42 -2.01 -25.13
CA THR A 27 -8.19 -1.22 -25.31
C THR A 27 -8.02 -0.52 -26.67
N GLY A 28 -7.32 0.63 -26.71
CA GLY A 28 -6.86 1.27 -27.96
C GLY A 28 -6.27 2.69 -27.81
N GLY A 29 -5.06 2.92 -28.33
CA GLY A 29 -4.12 4.05 -28.12
C GLY A 29 -4.50 5.48 -28.53
N ARG A 30 -5.76 5.89 -28.37
CA ARG A 30 -6.17 7.30 -28.28
C ARG A 30 -6.88 7.57 -26.96
N TRP A 31 -6.49 6.79 -25.95
CA TRP A 31 -7.26 6.56 -24.75
C TRP A 31 -7.20 7.76 -23.82
N LEU A 32 -6.05 8.39 -23.59
CA LEU A 32 -5.92 9.42 -22.55
C LEU A 32 -6.84 10.64 -22.76
N GLN A 33 -6.93 11.16 -23.99
CA GLN A 33 -7.77 12.34 -24.30
C GLN A 33 -9.27 11.98 -24.36
N LYS A 34 -9.59 10.82 -24.94
CA LYS A 34 -10.98 10.33 -25.02
C LYS A 34 -11.50 9.93 -23.63
N TRP A 35 -10.66 9.31 -22.81
CA TRP A 35 -10.92 8.94 -21.42
C TRP A 35 -11.05 10.17 -20.53
N GLN A 36 -10.19 11.19 -20.67
CA GLN A 36 -10.34 12.46 -19.95
C GLN A 36 -11.65 13.17 -20.29
N GLN A 37 -12.10 13.08 -21.55
CA GLN A 37 -13.37 13.66 -22.00
C GLN A 37 -14.58 12.85 -21.51
N GLU A 38 -14.54 11.52 -21.60
CA GLU A 38 -15.60 10.60 -21.13
C GLU A 38 -15.72 10.58 -19.59
N MET A 39 -14.62 10.72 -18.86
CA MET A 39 -14.62 10.84 -17.39
C MET A 39 -15.17 12.18 -16.91
N ARG A 40 -15.13 13.23 -17.74
CA ARG A 40 -15.73 14.55 -17.45
C ARG A 40 -17.25 14.53 -17.62
N GLU A 41 -17.77 13.62 -18.43
CA GLU A 41 -19.19 13.52 -18.81
C GLU A 41 -19.96 12.36 -18.12
N SER A 42 -19.28 11.41 -17.47
CA SER A 42 -19.93 10.32 -16.73
C SER A 42 -20.26 10.72 -15.28
N PRO A 43 -21.55 10.81 -14.88
CA PRO A 43 -21.95 11.17 -13.52
C PRO A 43 -21.64 10.08 -12.47
N LEU A 44 -21.21 8.89 -12.89
CA LEU A 44 -21.17 7.68 -12.07
C LEU A 44 -19.74 7.20 -11.70
N ASN A 45 -18.69 7.98 -11.99
CA ASN A 45 -17.28 7.58 -11.75
C ASN A 45 -16.58 8.41 -10.66
N ARG A 46 -17.32 8.93 -9.67
CA ARG A 46 -16.78 9.80 -8.60
C ARG A 46 -16.19 9.05 -7.40
N ASP A 47 -16.20 7.73 -7.43
CA ASP A 47 -16.17 6.99 -6.18
C ASP A 47 -14.82 6.33 -5.90
N THR A 48 -14.09 7.07 -5.08
CA THR A 48 -12.96 6.71 -4.22
C THR A 48 -11.57 6.71 -4.82
N GLY A 49 -10.59 7.01 -3.97
CA GLY A 49 -9.46 7.90 -4.18
C GLY A 49 -8.51 8.02 -3.02
N VAL A 50 -7.21 7.77 -3.14
CA VAL A 50 -6.33 8.09 -2.00
C VAL A 50 -4.88 8.41 -2.39
N THR A 51 -4.47 9.62 -2.00
CA THR A 51 -3.31 9.89 -1.14
C THR A 51 -3.85 10.42 0.20
N ASN A 52 -3.11 10.33 1.32
CA ASN A 52 -3.55 10.74 2.67
C ASN A 52 -4.63 9.84 3.33
N GLY A 53 -4.60 8.53 3.05
CA GLY A 53 -5.55 7.56 3.61
C GLY A 53 -5.47 7.32 5.12
N GLY A 54 -4.38 7.75 5.75
CA GLY A 54 -4.02 7.34 7.11
C GLY A 54 -3.13 6.09 7.16
N LYS A 55 -2.56 5.63 6.04
CA LYS A 55 -1.65 4.46 5.97
C LYS A 55 -0.53 4.50 7.01
N THR A 56 0.29 5.55 6.97
CA THR A 56 1.43 5.75 7.87
C THR A 56 0.98 5.83 9.33
N THR A 57 -0.15 6.48 9.60
CA THR A 57 -0.73 6.56 10.95
C THR A 57 -1.14 5.18 11.47
N LEU A 58 -1.89 4.43 10.67
CA LEU A 58 -2.32 3.07 10.98
C LEU A 58 -1.10 2.14 11.19
N ALA A 59 -0.11 2.18 10.29
CA ALA A 59 1.11 1.39 10.39
C ALA A 59 1.90 1.70 11.68
N LYS A 60 2.13 2.98 11.99
CA LYS A 60 2.82 3.40 13.22
C LYS A 60 2.05 3.02 14.47
N LYS A 61 0.72 3.09 14.43
CA LYS A 61 -0.11 2.71 15.58
C LYS A 61 -0.11 1.19 15.80
N LEU A 62 -0.22 0.40 14.73
CA LEU A 62 -0.05 -1.05 14.78
C LEU A 62 1.33 -1.43 15.31
N GLN A 63 2.39 -0.79 14.84
CA GLN A 63 3.76 -1.01 15.30
C GLN A 63 3.91 -0.84 16.83
N LYS A 64 3.23 0.15 17.41
CA LYS A 64 3.28 0.40 18.87
C LYS A 64 2.58 -0.70 19.70
N HIS A 65 1.63 -1.42 19.12
CA HIS A 65 0.78 -2.39 19.82
C HIS A 65 1.08 -3.86 19.44
N LEU A 66 1.88 -4.08 18.40
CA LEU A 66 2.35 -5.40 17.97
C LEU A 66 3.78 -5.62 18.46
N PRO A 67 4.06 -6.74 19.15
CA PRO A 67 5.42 -7.07 19.55
C PRO A 67 6.28 -7.36 18.32
N ASN A 68 7.59 -7.08 18.42
CA ASN A 68 8.59 -7.39 17.39
C ASN A 68 8.19 -6.89 15.98
N CYS A 69 7.61 -5.69 15.90
CA CYS A 69 7.06 -5.11 14.68
C CYS A 69 7.96 -3.98 14.12
N SER A 70 8.33 -4.10 12.85
CA SER A 70 9.00 -3.05 12.07
C SER A 70 8.06 -2.45 11.03
N VAL A 71 8.34 -1.21 10.61
CA VAL A 71 7.61 -0.53 9.53
C VAL A 71 8.62 -0.07 8.48
N ILE A 72 8.29 -0.29 7.19
CA ILE A 72 8.98 0.30 6.04
C ILE A 72 7.95 1.15 5.28
N SER A 73 8.25 2.43 5.06
CA SER A 73 7.39 3.36 4.33
C SER A 73 7.89 3.52 2.90
N GLN A 74 7.03 3.33 1.91
CA GLN A 74 7.40 3.51 0.49
C GLN A 74 7.83 4.95 0.19
N ASP A 75 7.26 5.93 0.89
CA ASP A 75 7.60 7.36 0.76
C ASP A 75 9.09 7.64 1.08
N ASP A 76 9.77 6.77 1.84
CA ASP A 76 11.19 6.92 2.16
C ASP A 76 12.12 6.59 0.96
N PHE A 77 11.57 6.07 -0.14
CA PHE A 77 12.31 5.62 -1.32
C PHE A 77 12.03 6.45 -2.56
N PHE A 78 11.52 7.68 -2.43
CA PHE A 78 11.43 8.59 -3.57
C PHE A 78 12.81 8.98 -4.08
N LYS A 79 12.95 9.02 -5.42
CA LYS A 79 14.13 9.56 -6.08
C LYS A 79 14.25 11.07 -5.83
N PRO A 80 15.46 11.64 -5.90
CA PRO A 80 15.62 13.10 -5.83
C PRO A 80 14.85 13.77 -6.98
N GLN A 81 14.32 14.98 -6.73
CA GLN A 81 13.51 15.72 -7.71
C GLN A 81 14.18 15.87 -9.08
N SER A 82 15.52 15.96 -9.13
CA SER A 82 16.29 16.03 -10.39
C SER A 82 16.11 14.82 -11.31
N GLU A 83 15.69 13.68 -10.78
CA GLU A 83 15.43 12.45 -11.52
C GLU A 83 13.94 12.23 -11.81
N ILE A 84 13.07 13.14 -11.35
CA ILE A 84 11.62 13.05 -11.57
C ILE A 84 11.27 13.72 -12.89
N GLU A 85 10.71 12.92 -13.81
CA GLU A 85 10.25 13.42 -15.10
C GLU A 85 9.08 14.39 -14.94
N THR A 86 8.94 15.29 -15.91
CA THR A 86 7.81 16.23 -16.01
C THR A 86 7.05 15.93 -17.28
N ASP A 87 5.72 15.86 -17.21
CA ASP A 87 4.88 15.63 -18.39
C ASP A 87 4.75 16.89 -19.27
N THR A 88 4.00 16.76 -20.37
CA THR A 88 3.74 17.88 -21.30
C THR A 88 2.94 19.02 -20.68
N ASN A 89 2.27 18.80 -19.55
CA ASN A 89 1.49 19.80 -18.83
C ASN A 89 2.30 20.47 -17.71
N GLY A 90 3.56 20.08 -17.50
CA GLY A 90 4.41 20.60 -16.44
C GLY A 90 4.23 19.90 -15.09
N PHE A 91 3.56 18.74 -15.03
CA PHE A 91 3.37 17.97 -13.81
C PHE A 91 4.51 16.99 -13.56
N LEU A 92 5.12 17.08 -12.38
CA LEU A 92 6.13 16.12 -11.91
C LEU A 92 5.49 14.74 -11.72
N GLN A 93 6.14 13.70 -12.26
CA GLN A 93 5.61 12.35 -12.26
C GLN A 93 5.96 11.62 -10.95
N TYR A 94 5.40 12.03 -9.80
CA TYR A 94 5.65 11.35 -8.51
C TYR A 94 4.79 10.09 -8.31
N ASP A 95 3.54 10.11 -8.77
CA ASP A 95 2.62 9.00 -8.58
C ASP A 95 2.85 7.80 -9.55
N VAL A 96 4.11 7.46 -9.88
CA VAL A 96 4.51 6.31 -10.72
C VAL A 96 5.64 5.50 -10.08
N LEU A 97 5.82 4.24 -10.48
CA LEU A 97 6.88 3.37 -9.93
C LEU A 97 8.27 3.90 -10.27
N GLU A 98 8.42 4.54 -11.43
CA GLU A 98 9.67 5.12 -11.93
C GLU A 98 10.19 6.26 -11.04
N ALA A 99 9.32 6.89 -10.23
CA ALA A 99 9.68 7.91 -9.26
C ALA A 99 10.33 7.35 -7.98
N LEU A 100 10.29 6.03 -7.81
CA LEU A 100 10.72 5.35 -6.59
C LEU A 100 11.96 4.50 -6.87
N ASN A 101 12.87 4.44 -5.89
CA ASN A 101 13.96 3.49 -5.86
C ASN A 101 13.48 2.15 -5.28
N MET A 102 12.68 1.42 -6.07
CA MET A 102 12.10 0.14 -5.63
C MET A 102 13.16 -0.95 -5.37
N GLU A 103 14.32 -0.86 -6.00
CA GLU A 103 15.45 -1.76 -5.72
C GLU A 103 16.01 -1.56 -4.31
N GLU A 104 16.18 -0.30 -3.90
CA GLU A 104 16.60 0.04 -2.53
C GLU A 104 15.53 -0.38 -1.50
N MET A 105 14.26 -0.22 -1.84
CA MET A 105 13.16 -0.73 -1.01
C MET A 105 13.23 -2.25 -0.86
N MET A 106 13.43 -2.99 -1.96
CA MET A 106 13.62 -4.45 -1.92
C MET A 106 14.84 -4.83 -1.08
N SER A 107 15.94 -4.09 -1.18
CA SER A 107 17.13 -4.28 -0.35
C SER A 107 16.82 -4.09 1.14
N ALA A 108 16.04 -3.07 1.51
CA ALA A 108 15.62 -2.85 2.89
C ALA A 108 14.74 -4.00 3.41
N ILE A 109 13.82 -4.51 2.59
CA ILE A 109 12.97 -5.67 2.92
C ILE A 109 13.83 -6.92 3.10
N SER A 110 14.78 -7.19 2.19
CA SER A 110 15.70 -8.34 2.30
C SER A 110 16.56 -8.28 3.54
N ARG A 111 17.13 -7.11 3.87
CA ARG A 111 17.89 -6.91 5.12
C ARG A 111 17.04 -7.19 6.35
N TRP A 112 15.76 -6.80 6.33
CA TRP A 112 14.84 -7.17 7.40
C TRP A 112 14.61 -8.69 7.43
N MET A 113 14.36 -9.35 6.30
CA MET A 113 14.12 -10.80 6.26
C MET A 113 15.33 -11.62 6.73
N GLU A 114 16.55 -11.18 6.44
CA GLU A 114 17.80 -11.87 6.77
C GLU A 114 18.30 -11.57 8.19
N SER A 115 17.67 -10.64 8.91
CA SER A 115 18.17 -10.23 10.23
C SER A 115 18.16 -11.42 11.22
N PRO A 116 19.30 -11.69 11.91
CA PRO A 116 19.42 -12.82 12.84
C PRO A 116 18.41 -12.77 14.00
N ARG A 117 17.85 -11.59 14.31
CA ARG A 117 16.78 -11.41 15.30
C ARG A 117 15.46 -12.07 14.89
N HIS A 118 15.35 -12.52 13.65
CA HIS A 118 14.20 -13.23 13.09
C HIS A 118 14.50 -14.71 12.79
N SER A 119 15.74 -15.14 13.04
CA SER A 119 16.13 -16.54 13.10
C SER A 119 15.98 -17.05 14.54
N PRO A 120 15.53 -18.30 14.76
CA PRO A 120 15.43 -18.83 16.10
C PRO A 120 16.83 -19.02 16.68
N VAL A 121 17.18 -18.23 17.70
CA VAL A 121 18.35 -18.51 18.53
C VAL A 121 17.96 -19.69 19.43
N SER A 122 18.48 -20.87 19.11
CA SER A 122 18.38 -22.02 20.01
C SER A 122 19.13 -21.70 21.30
N THR A 123 18.42 -21.55 22.42
CA THR A 123 18.78 -22.12 23.74
C THR A 123 17.69 -21.75 24.76
N ASP A 124 17.25 -22.77 25.48
CA ASP A 124 16.22 -22.81 26.54
C ASP A 124 14.73 -22.79 26.16
N SER A 125 14.15 -23.98 26.31
CA SER A 125 12.72 -24.26 26.32
C SER A 125 12.00 -23.44 27.39
N ARG A 126 11.39 -22.30 27.01
CA ARG A 126 10.19 -21.69 27.64
C ARG A 126 9.85 -20.27 27.15
N SER A 127 10.64 -19.63 26.29
CA SER A 127 10.20 -18.37 25.68
C SER A 127 9.21 -18.65 24.55
N THR A 128 8.00 -18.08 24.63
CA THR A 128 7.09 -18.03 23.49
C THR A 128 7.75 -17.18 22.40
N GLU A 129 8.40 -17.79 21.41
CA GLU A 129 9.02 -17.06 20.31
C GLU A 129 7.97 -16.16 19.65
N GLU A 130 8.15 -14.85 19.77
CA GLU A 130 7.26 -13.86 19.16
C GLU A 130 7.58 -13.77 17.67
N ILE A 131 6.60 -14.14 16.84
CA ILE A 131 6.68 -14.04 15.38
C ILE A 131 7.07 -12.59 15.02
N PRO A 132 8.20 -12.36 14.34
CA PRO A 132 8.57 -11.02 13.89
C PRO A 132 7.59 -10.51 12.84
N ILE A 133 7.23 -9.23 12.90
CA ILE A 133 6.25 -8.63 11.98
C ILE A 133 6.92 -7.49 11.21
N LEU A 134 6.71 -7.47 9.90
CA LEU A 134 7.05 -6.35 9.04
C LEU A 134 5.76 -5.78 8.46
N ILE A 135 5.49 -4.52 8.74
CA ILE A 135 4.47 -3.74 8.05
C ILE A 135 5.15 -2.96 6.94
N ILE A 136 4.67 -3.10 5.71
CA ILE A 136 5.09 -2.28 4.57
C ILE A 136 3.90 -1.43 4.15
N GLU A 137 4.07 -0.12 4.18
CA GLU A 137 3.01 0.83 3.86
C GLU A 137 3.41 1.73 2.68
N GLY A 138 2.47 1.96 1.76
CA GLY A 138 2.77 2.67 0.51
C GLY A 138 1.62 2.64 -0.49
N PHE A 139 1.63 3.57 -1.43
CA PHE A 139 0.52 3.78 -2.38
C PHE A 139 0.65 2.96 -3.68
N LEU A 140 1.84 2.47 -4.06
CA LEU A 140 2.08 1.69 -5.29
C LEU A 140 2.54 0.26 -5.08
N LEU A 141 2.42 -0.26 -3.86
CA LEU A 141 2.99 -1.56 -3.54
C LEU A 141 2.39 -2.73 -4.38
N PHE A 142 1.20 -2.58 -5.03
CA PHE A 142 0.39 -3.71 -5.61
C PHE A 142 0.67 -3.80 -7.10
N ASN A 143 1.21 -2.71 -7.64
CA ASN A 143 1.61 -2.54 -9.01
C ASN A 143 3.05 -3.06 -9.21
N TYR A 144 3.80 -3.30 -8.12
CA TYR A 144 5.17 -3.78 -8.19
C TYR A 144 5.26 -5.31 -8.02
N LYS A 145 5.27 -6.00 -9.16
CA LYS A 145 5.25 -7.48 -9.29
C LYS A 145 6.28 -8.24 -8.45
N PRO A 146 7.53 -7.76 -8.24
CA PRO A 146 8.48 -8.45 -7.39
C PRO A 146 8.03 -8.65 -5.93
N LEU A 147 7.02 -7.90 -5.45
CA LEU A 147 6.48 -8.05 -4.10
C LEU A 147 5.33 -9.07 -4.01
N ASP A 148 4.78 -9.55 -5.13
CA ASP A 148 3.50 -10.29 -5.18
C ASP A 148 3.46 -11.52 -4.24
N ALA A 149 4.59 -12.23 -4.10
CA ALA A 149 4.68 -13.45 -3.31
C ALA A 149 5.06 -13.23 -1.83
N LEU A 150 5.25 -11.98 -1.38
CA LEU A 150 5.77 -11.70 -0.03
C LEU A 150 4.70 -11.69 1.06
N TRP A 151 3.45 -11.45 0.71
CA TRP A 151 2.43 -10.98 1.65
C TRP A 151 1.73 -12.11 2.40
N ASN A 152 1.61 -11.95 3.72
CA ASN A 152 0.75 -12.79 4.55
C ASN A 152 -0.65 -12.17 4.69
N ARG A 153 -0.73 -10.85 4.82
CA ARG A 153 -1.98 -10.08 4.84
C ARG A 153 -1.84 -8.78 4.09
N SER A 154 -2.93 -8.38 3.45
CA SER A 154 -3.00 -7.22 2.59
C SER A 154 -4.22 -6.37 2.92
N TYR A 155 -4.00 -5.16 3.39
CA TYR A 155 -5.05 -4.16 3.61
C TYR A 155 -4.99 -3.06 2.57
N PHE A 156 -6.17 -2.52 2.32
CA PHE A 156 -6.42 -1.66 1.19
C PHE A 156 -7.33 -0.50 1.62
N LEU A 157 -6.77 0.69 1.90
CA LEU A 157 -7.56 1.86 2.28
C LEU A 157 -8.19 2.57 1.07
N THR A 158 -9.45 2.95 1.21
CA THR A 158 -10.26 3.62 0.19
C THR A 158 -10.94 4.87 0.77
N ILE A 159 -10.96 6.00 0.06
CA ILE A 159 -11.62 7.26 0.48
C ILE A 159 -12.27 7.92 -0.75
N PRO A 160 -13.47 8.53 -0.72
CA PRO A 160 -14.05 9.23 -1.87
C PRO A 160 -13.14 10.31 -2.50
N TYR A 161 -13.30 10.59 -3.81
CA TYR A 161 -12.53 11.63 -4.53
C TYR A 161 -12.49 12.97 -3.81
N GLU A 162 -13.66 13.47 -3.42
CA GLU A 162 -13.80 14.77 -2.79
C GLU A 162 -13.06 14.82 -1.45
N GLU A 163 -13.17 13.76 -0.65
CA GLU A 163 -12.50 13.69 0.65
C GLU A 163 -10.98 13.52 0.48
N CYS A 164 -10.53 12.75 -0.51
CA CYS A 164 -9.12 12.64 -0.85
C CYS A 164 -8.54 13.99 -1.27
N LYS A 165 -9.21 14.70 -2.17
CA LYS A 165 -8.81 16.03 -2.65
C LYS A 165 -8.72 17.02 -1.48
N ARG A 166 -9.76 17.03 -0.64
CA ARG A 166 -9.82 17.86 0.57
C ARG A 166 -8.65 17.54 1.50
N ARG A 167 -8.41 16.28 1.85
CA ARG A 167 -7.29 15.87 2.71
C ARG A 167 -5.93 16.24 2.11
N ARG A 168 -5.71 15.98 0.82
CA ARG A 168 -4.44 16.30 0.14
C ARG A 168 -4.16 17.80 0.17
N SER A 169 -5.18 18.63 -0.08
CA SER A 169 -5.05 20.09 -0.06
C SER A 169 -4.62 20.68 1.29
N THR A 170 -4.77 19.92 2.38
CA THR A 170 -4.33 20.32 3.73
C THR A 170 -2.90 19.90 4.06
N ARG A 171 -2.28 19.03 3.25
CA ARG A 171 -0.90 18.58 3.44
C ARG A 171 0.03 19.39 2.56
N VAL A 172 1.18 19.77 3.12
CA VAL A 172 2.26 20.39 2.37
C VAL A 172 3.25 19.31 1.96
N TYR A 173 3.45 19.16 0.65
CA TYR A 173 4.46 18.28 0.04
C TYR A 173 5.72 19.09 -0.28
N GLU A 174 6.82 18.38 -0.49
CA GLU A 174 8.07 18.95 -1.00
C GLU A 174 8.51 18.17 -2.26
N PRO A 175 8.47 18.79 -3.45
CA PRO A 175 7.95 20.14 -3.73
C PRO A 175 6.42 20.23 -3.51
N PRO A 176 5.87 21.43 -3.23
CA PRO A 176 4.44 21.61 -3.06
C PRO A 176 3.65 21.29 -4.34
N ASP A 177 2.43 20.75 -4.18
CA ASP A 177 1.52 20.53 -5.29
C ASP A 177 1.23 21.83 -6.05
N VAL A 178 1.42 21.82 -7.37
CA VAL A 178 1.06 22.94 -8.24
C VAL A 178 -0.46 23.00 -8.49
N PRO A 179 -1.04 24.15 -8.88
CA PRO A 179 -2.46 24.24 -9.20
C PRO A 179 -2.88 23.20 -10.25
N GLY A 180 -3.96 22.47 -9.97
CA GLY A 180 -4.46 21.41 -10.86
C GLY A 180 -3.74 20.06 -10.78
N TYR A 181 -2.66 19.94 -10.00
CA TYR A 181 -1.87 18.71 -9.91
C TYR A 181 -2.68 17.49 -9.45
N PHE A 182 -3.60 17.67 -8.49
CA PHE A 182 -4.45 16.58 -8.04
C PHE A 182 -5.33 16.01 -9.15
N ASP A 183 -6.01 16.88 -9.90
CA ASP A 183 -6.94 16.48 -10.96
C ASP A 183 -6.21 16.04 -12.23
N GLY A 184 -5.06 16.64 -12.49
CA GLY A 184 -4.29 16.44 -13.72
C GLY A 184 -3.30 15.28 -13.66
N HIS A 185 -2.81 14.91 -12.47
CA HIS A 185 -1.78 13.89 -12.31
C HIS A 185 -2.16 12.83 -11.26
N VAL A 186 -2.34 13.25 -10.01
CA VAL A 186 -2.53 12.35 -8.86
C VAL A 186 -3.72 11.41 -9.07
N TRP A 187 -4.88 11.99 -9.38
CA TRP A 187 -6.12 11.22 -9.52
C TRP A 187 -6.13 10.33 -10.76
N PRO A 188 -5.72 10.81 -11.96
CA PRO A 188 -5.57 9.94 -13.12
C PRO A 188 -4.60 8.77 -12.88
N MET A 189 -3.44 9.04 -12.28
CA MET A 189 -2.46 7.99 -11.99
C MET A 189 -3.02 6.96 -11.01
N TYR A 190 -3.68 7.44 -9.98
CA TYR A 190 -4.40 6.60 -9.05
C TYR A 190 -5.42 5.64 -9.74
N LEU A 191 -6.25 6.16 -10.64
CA LEU A 191 -7.24 5.35 -11.36
C LEU A 191 -6.57 4.30 -12.27
N LYS A 192 -5.46 4.68 -12.92
CA LYS A 192 -4.63 3.76 -13.70
C LYS A 192 -4.12 2.61 -12.83
N HIS A 193 -3.52 2.90 -11.68
CA HIS A 193 -2.95 1.90 -10.79
C HIS A 193 -4.01 0.97 -10.21
N ARG A 194 -5.20 1.50 -9.90
CA ARG A 194 -6.34 0.70 -9.46
C ARG A 194 -6.75 -0.33 -10.52
N GLN A 195 -6.82 0.07 -11.79
CA GLN A 195 -7.19 -0.83 -12.87
C GLN A 195 -6.21 -2.01 -13.00
N GLU A 196 -4.92 -1.78 -12.73
CA GLU A 196 -3.89 -2.84 -12.73
C GLU A 196 -4.07 -3.85 -11.57
N ILE A 197 -4.74 -3.43 -10.48
CA ILE A 197 -5.00 -4.23 -9.27
C ILE A 197 -6.26 -5.10 -9.43
N GLU A 198 -7.19 -4.75 -10.31
CA GLU A 198 -8.47 -5.47 -10.48
C GLU A 198 -8.31 -6.96 -10.85
N ASN A 199 -7.16 -7.34 -11.43
CA ASN A 199 -6.89 -8.73 -11.84
C ASN A 199 -6.04 -9.51 -10.83
N ILE A 200 -5.82 -8.98 -9.64
CA ILE A 200 -5.04 -9.65 -8.59
C ILE A 200 -5.83 -10.82 -8.02
N MET A 201 -5.16 -11.97 -7.87
CA MET A 201 -5.78 -13.22 -7.43
C MET A 201 -5.68 -13.48 -5.91
N TRP A 202 -4.90 -12.70 -5.15
CA TRP A 202 -4.78 -12.86 -3.70
C TRP A 202 -5.80 -12.02 -2.93
N GLU A 203 -6.08 -12.46 -1.70
CA GLU A 203 -7.03 -11.80 -0.80
C GLU A 203 -6.56 -10.39 -0.44
N ILE A 204 -7.45 -9.41 -0.61
CA ILE A 204 -7.26 -8.01 -0.25
C ILE A 204 -8.41 -7.59 0.65
N ILE A 205 -8.09 -7.08 1.85
CA ILE A 205 -9.08 -6.56 2.79
C ILE A 205 -9.24 -5.05 2.57
N TYR A 206 -10.39 -4.64 2.03
CA TYR A 206 -10.70 -3.25 1.80
C TYR A 206 -11.18 -2.57 3.09
N LEU A 207 -10.60 -1.39 3.36
CA LEU A 207 -10.85 -0.56 4.51
C LEU A 207 -11.42 0.78 4.06
N ASP A 208 -12.42 1.26 4.79
CA ASP A 208 -12.97 2.60 4.62
C ASP A 208 -12.11 3.62 5.37
N GLY A 209 -11.28 4.35 4.62
CA GLY A 209 -10.39 5.38 5.15
C GLY A 209 -11.08 6.66 5.63
N THR A 210 -12.41 6.74 5.51
CA THR A 210 -13.21 7.84 6.09
C THR A 210 -13.50 7.65 7.57
N LYS A 211 -13.36 6.41 8.08
CA LYS A 211 -13.47 6.08 9.50
C LYS A 211 -12.39 6.78 10.34
N SER A 212 -12.63 6.82 11.66
CA SER A 212 -11.66 7.35 12.61
C SER A 212 -10.39 6.49 12.68
N GLU A 213 -9.28 7.11 13.14
CA GLU A 213 -8.02 6.40 13.37
C GLU A 213 -8.18 5.23 14.37
N GLU A 214 -9.01 5.41 15.41
CA GLU A 214 -9.29 4.37 16.40
C GLU A 214 -10.06 3.20 15.77
N ASP A 215 -11.12 3.48 14.99
CA ASP A 215 -11.92 2.43 14.38
C ASP A 215 -11.12 1.60 13.37
N LEU A 216 -10.33 2.27 12.52
CA LEU A 216 -9.43 1.59 11.57
C LEU A 216 -8.40 0.73 12.29
N PHE A 217 -7.79 1.28 13.35
CA PHE A 217 -6.83 0.54 14.15
C PHE A 217 -7.47 -0.69 14.80
N SER A 218 -8.60 -0.54 15.50
CA SER A 218 -9.27 -1.66 16.17
C SER A 218 -9.69 -2.73 15.18
N GLN A 219 -10.24 -2.35 14.02
CA GLN A 219 -10.63 -3.28 12.96
C GLN A 219 -9.43 -4.12 12.48
N VAL A 220 -8.31 -3.47 12.16
CA VAL A 220 -7.12 -4.15 11.62
C VAL A 220 -6.37 -4.93 12.69
N TYR A 221 -6.25 -4.36 13.90
CA TYR A 221 -5.53 -4.98 15.00
C TYR A 221 -6.18 -6.29 15.48
N GLU A 222 -7.51 -6.32 15.62
CA GLU A 222 -8.21 -7.52 16.05
C GLU A 222 -8.16 -8.64 14.99
N GLU A 223 -8.25 -8.30 13.71
CA GLU A 223 -8.08 -9.28 12.62
C GLU A 223 -6.65 -9.81 12.59
N LEU A 224 -5.63 -8.94 12.65
CA LEU A 224 -4.21 -9.35 12.70
C LEU A 224 -3.93 -10.28 13.87
N LYS A 225 -4.47 -9.99 15.05
CA LYS A 225 -4.31 -10.85 16.24
C LYS A 225 -4.88 -12.25 16.00
N GLN A 226 -6.05 -12.35 15.38
CA GLN A 226 -6.68 -13.64 15.08
C GLN A 226 -5.82 -14.44 14.09
N GLU A 227 -5.30 -13.78 13.05
CA GLU A 227 -4.46 -14.43 12.05
C GLU A 227 -3.10 -14.86 12.59
N LEU A 228 -2.45 -14.03 13.40
CA LEU A 228 -1.22 -14.39 14.09
C LEU A 228 -1.44 -15.56 15.07
N ALA A 229 -2.59 -15.62 15.75
CA ALA A 229 -2.94 -16.73 16.62
C ALA A 229 -3.14 -18.04 15.84
N LYS A 230 -3.83 -18.00 14.68
CA LYS A 230 -3.97 -19.15 13.76
C LYS A 230 -2.60 -19.64 13.30
N GLN A 231 -1.70 -18.73 12.94
CA GLN A 231 -0.36 -19.08 12.50
C GLN A 231 0.48 -19.75 13.61
N LYS A 232 0.40 -19.24 14.84
CA LYS A 232 1.07 -19.87 15.99
C LYS A 232 0.57 -21.29 16.23
N TYR A 233 -0.74 -21.51 16.13
CA TYR A 233 -1.32 -22.85 16.28
C TYR A 233 -0.77 -23.84 15.23
N LEU A 234 -0.71 -23.43 13.95
CA LEU A 234 -0.16 -24.25 12.87
C LEU A 234 1.32 -24.61 13.08
N GLN A 235 2.12 -23.70 13.64
CA GLN A 235 3.54 -23.96 13.94
C GLN A 235 3.76 -24.92 15.12
N VAL A 236 2.78 -25.06 16.02
CA VAL A 236 2.86 -25.98 17.17
C VAL A 236 2.39 -27.39 16.80
N THR A 237 1.48 -27.51 15.83
CA THR A 237 0.90 -28.81 15.42
C THR A 237 1.64 -29.51 14.28
N THR A 238 2.66 -28.89 13.70
CA THR A 238 3.48 -29.44 12.60
C THR A 238 4.86 -29.82 13.11
#